data_AF-A0A3D2S2P1-F1
#
_entry.id   AF-A0A3D2S2P1-F1
#
_cell.length_a   1.000
_cell.length_b   1.000
_cell.length_c   1.000
_cell.angle_alpha   90.00
_cell.angle_beta   90.00
_cell.angle_gamma   90.00
#
_symmetry.space_group_name_H-M   'P 1'
#
loop_
_entity.id
_entity.type
_entity.pdbx_description
1 polymer ?
#
loop_
_entity_poly.entity_id
_entity_poly.type
_entity_poly.pdbx_seq_one_letter_code
_entity_poly.pdbx_strand_id
1 'polypeptide(L)' 'ALPISTAVMIKLGRVEDNRMVDMQLTNNKLIERGTAMISQTLGVNSDTARQYLLEEKSVRKAIEKYR' A
#
# COMPACT_ATOMS: atom_id res chain seq x y z
N ALA A 1 33.86 11.38 12.05
CA ALA A 1 32.79 12.34 11.75
C ALA A 1 32.10 11.91 10.46
N LEU A 2 31.04 11.11 10.58
CA LEU A 2 30.06 10.92 9.51
C LEU A 2 28.80 11.67 9.95
N PRO A 3 28.28 12.60 9.14
CA PRO A 3 27.32 13.61 9.56
C PRO A 3 25.95 13.03 9.90
N ILE A 4 25.24 13.85 10.68
CA ILE A 4 23.94 13.68 11.35
C ILE A 4 22.74 13.49 10.38
N SER A 5 22.96 13.06 9.13
CA SER A 5 21.91 13.04 8.10
C SER A 5 21.10 11.74 8.00
N THR A 6 21.50 10.63 8.63
CA THR A 6 20.71 9.39 8.62
C THR A 6 19.70 9.27 9.77
N ALA A 7 19.96 9.90 10.92
CA ALA A 7 19.06 9.83 12.07
C ALA A 7 17.82 10.75 11.96
N VAL A 8 17.90 11.81 11.13
CA VAL A 8 16.82 12.80 11.00
C VAL A 8 15.78 12.41 9.93
N MET A 9 16.09 11.44 9.04
CA MET A 9 15.11 10.98 8.05
C MET A 9 13.97 10.13 8.62
N ILE A 10 14.07 9.69 9.88
CA ILE A 10 13.02 8.91 10.55
C ILE A 10 11.91 9.82 11.13
N LYS A 11 12.06 11.15 11.04
CA LYS A 11 11.11 12.12 11.63
C LYS A 11 10.27 12.92 10.63
N LEU A 12 10.12 12.41 9.41
CA LEU A 12 9.11 12.87 8.46
C LEU A 12 8.32 11.64 8.01
N GLY A 13 7.12 11.46 8.56
CA GLY A 13 6.11 10.50 8.09
C GLY A 13 5.59 10.84 6.68
N ARG A 14 6.51 11.00 5.73
CA ARG A 14 6.31 11.41 4.34
C ARG A 14 7.27 10.70 3.37
N VAL A 15 7.89 9.59 3.79
CA VAL A 15 8.73 8.77 2.91
C VAL A 15 8.30 7.31 2.93
N GLU A 16 7.02 7.09 2.67
CA GLU A 16 6.46 5.87 2.06
C GLU A 16 5.23 6.40 1.30
N ASP A 17 5.32 6.87 0.06
CA ASP A 17 5.18 6.01 -1.11
C ASP A 17 5.49 6.86 -2.36
N ASN A 18 6.75 7.23 -2.56
CA ASN A 18 7.16 7.98 -3.75
C ASN A 18 7.34 7.07 -4.98
N ARG A 19 6.31 6.26 -5.27
CA ARG A 19 6.03 5.65 -6.58
C ARG A 19 4.65 4.98 -6.57
N MET A 20 3.69 5.66 -7.21
CA MET A 20 2.40 5.13 -7.73
C MET A 20 1.16 5.17 -6.82
N VAL A 21 1.02 6.15 -5.92
CA VAL A 21 -0.31 6.46 -5.37
C VAL A 21 -1.17 7.25 -6.39
N ASP A 22 -0.51 7.99 -7.30
CA ASP A 22 -1.14 8.75 -8.40
C ASP A 22 -0.84 8.20 -9.80
N MET A 23 -0.25 6.99 -9.92
CA MET A 23 -0.37 6.28 -11.19
C MET A 23 -1.82 5.82 -11.22
N GLN A 24 -2.64 6.48 -12.02
CA GLN A 24 -3.97 6.02 -12.38
C GLN A 24 -3.99 4.49 -12.39
N LEU A 25 -4.99 3.90 -11.75
CA LEU A 25 -5.28 2.45 -11.67
C LEU A 25 -5.54 1.81 -13.06
N THR A 26 -4.84 2.26 -14.10
CA THR A 26 -4.83 1.75 -15.48
C THR A 26 -3.83 0.61 -15.67
N ASN A 27 -2.93 0.37 -14.70
CA ASN A 27 -2.02 -0.79 -14.74
C ASN A 27 -2.65 -1.96 -13.98
N ASN A 28 -3.39 -2.83 -14.68
CA ASN A 28 -4.02 -4.04 -14.13
C ASN A 28 -3.08 -4.84 -13.19
N LYS A 29 -1.77 -4.81 -13.46
CA LYS A 29 -0.72 -5.47 -12.65
C LYS A 29 -0.59 -4.95 -11.21
N LEU A 30 -0.85 -3.66 -10.96
CA LEU A 30 -0.78 -3.09 -9.61
C LEU A 30 -2.01 -3.46 -8.79
N ILE A 31 -3.18 -3.48 -9.42
CA ILE A 31 -4.43 -3.94 -8.80
C ILE A 31 -4.29 -5.40 -8.41
N GLU A 32 -3.85 -6.27 -9.33
CA GLU A 32 -3.63 -7.69 -9.03
C GLU A 32 -2.65 -7.92 -7.88
N ARG A 33 -1.54 -7.17 -7.84
CA ARG A 33 -0.57 -7.22 -6.73
C ARG A 33 -1.17 -6.75 -5.41
N GLY A 34 -1.91 -5.64 -5.41
CA GLY A 34 -2.59 -5.13 -4.22
C GLY A 34 -3.65 -6.10 -3.70
N THR A 35 -4.45 -6.66 -4.60
CA THR A 35 -5.46 -7.67 -4.31
C THR A 35 -4.81 -8.94 -3.72
N ALA A 36 -3.71 -9.41 -4.30
CA ALA A 36 -2.99 -10.57 -3.77
C ALA A 36 -2.42 -10.30 -2.36
N MET A 37 -1.87 -9.11 -2.10
CA MET A 37 -1.36 -8.74 -0.77
C MET A 37 -2.48 -8.72 0.28
N ILE A 38 -3.63 -8.11 -0.04
CA ILE A 38 -4.77 -8.06 0.88
C ILE A 38 -5.34 -9.46 1.11
N SER A 39 -5.51 -10.25 0.04
CA SER A 39 -6.01 -11.62 0.09
C SER A 39 -5.13 -12.51 0.97
N GLN A 40 -3.80 -12.45 0.82
CA GLN A 40 -2.87 -13.22 1.65
C GLN A 40 -2.85 -12.75 3.11
N THR A 41 -3.02 -11.44 3.36
CA THR A 41 -2.95 -10.89 4.72
C THR A 41 -4.22 -11.14 5.51
N LEU A 42 -5.38 -10.96 4.88
CA LEU A 42 -6.70 -11.12 5.51
C LEU A 42 -7.27 -12.53 5.34
N GLY A 43 -6.64 -13.37 4.51
CA GLY A 43 -7.15 -14.70 4.18
C GLY A 43 -8.47 -14.70 3.37
N VAL A 44 -8.78 -13.59 2.70
CA VAL A 44 -10.02 -13.42 1.92
C VAL A 44 -9.83 -13.74 0.45
N ASN A 45 -10.91 -14.03 -0.26
CA ASN A 45 -10.89 -14.27 -1.70
C ASN A 45 -10.40 -13.04 -2.47
N SER A 46 -9.84 -13.27 -3.67
CA SER A 46 -9.32 -12.20 -4.52
C SER A 46 -10.40 -11.18 -4.91
N ASP A 47 -11.64 -11.60 -5.12
CA ASP A 47 -12.74 -10.67 -5.43
C ASP A 47 -13.01 -9.72 -4.25
N THR A 48 -13.05 -10.25 -3.04
CA THR A 48 -13.24 -9.49 -1.79
C THR A 48 -12.05 -8.55 -1.54
N ALA A 49 -10.83 -9.06 -1.68
CA ALA A 49 -9.62 -8.25 -1.56
C ALA A 49 -9.56 -7.13 -2.62
N ARG A 50 -10.06 -7.38 -3.83
CA ARG A 50 -10.17 -6.37 -4.89
C ARG A 50 -11.20 -5.31 -4.54
N GLN A 51 -12.35 -5.69 -3.99
CA GLN A 51 -13.33 -4.73 -3.48
C GLN A 51 -12.71 -3.84 -2.41
N TYR A 52 -12.03 -4.40 -1.42
CA TYR A 52 -11.37 -3.63 -0.36
C TYR A 52 -10.30 -2.68 -0.91
N LEU A 53 -9.51 -3.14 -1.89
CA LEU A 53 -8.53 -2.30 -2.57
C LEU A 53 -9.18 -1.13 -3.34
N LEU A 54 -10.30 -1.38 -4.02
CA LEU A 54 -11.00 -0.36 -4.81
C LEU A 54 -11.72 0.66 -3.92
N GLU A 55 -12.28 0.22 -2.80
CA GLU A 55 -12.92 1.08 -1.80
C GLU A 55 -11.91 2.01 -1.13
N GLU A 56 -10.81 1.45 -0.63
CA GLU A 56 -9.83 2.20 0.16
C GLU A 56 -8.75 2.88 -0.69
N LYS A 57 -8.62 2.47 -1.96
CA LYS A 57 -7.59 2.91 -2.93
C LYS A 57 -6.15 2.77 -2.42
N SER A 58 -5.95 2.00 -1.35
CA SER A 58 -4.66 1.75 -0.71
C SER A 58 -4.69 0.39 -0.02
N VAL A 59 -3.67 -0.43 -0.28
CA VAL A 59 -3.48 -1.74 0.35
C VAL A 59 -3.38 -1.63 1.86
N ARG A 60 -2.64 -0.63 2.37
CA ARG A 60 -2.44 -0.44 3.80
C ARG A 60 -3.76 -0.10 4.50
N LYS A 61 -4.52 0.85 3.96
CA LYS A 61 -5.83 1.24 4.51
C LYS A 61 -6.83 0.07 4.48
N ALA A 62 -6.86 -0.69 3.39
CA ALA A 62 -7.68 -1.89 3.27
C ALA A 62 -7.33 -2.91 4.35
N ILE A 63 -6.05 -3.22 4.54
CA ILE A 63 -5.62 -4.16 5.58
C ILE A 63 -5.95 -3.61 6.97
N GLU A 64 -5.64 -2.36 7.29
CA GLU A 64 -5.90 -1.77 8.62
C GLU A 64 -7.39 -1.72 8.98
N LYS A 65 -8.27 -1.45 8.00
CA LYS A 65 -9.72 -1.35 8.21
C LYS A 65 -10.41 -2.70 8.35
N TYR A 66 -9.93 -3.71 7.63
CA TYR A 66 -10.55 -5.04 7.55
C TYR A 66 -9.77 -6.12 8.30
N ARG A 67 -8.74 -5.74 9.10
CA ARG A 67 -7.96 -6.65 9.95
C ARG A 67 -8.77 -7.27 11.07
#